data_AF-A0A420PMP9-F1
#
_entry.id   AF-A0A420PMP9-F1
#
_cell.length_a   1.000
_cell.length_b   1.000
_cell.length_c   1.000
_cell.angle_alpha   90.00
_cell.angle_beta   90.00
_cell.angle_gamma   90.00
#
_symmetry.space_group_name_H-M   'P 1'
#
loop_
_entity.id
_entity.type
_entity.pdbx_description
1 polymer ?
#
loop_
_entity_poly.entity_id
_entity_poly.type
_entity_poly.pdbx_seq_one_letter_code
_entity_poly.pdbx_strand_id
1 'polypeptide(L)'
;MREGFEIGTWHKIIGGKCDEEVVRYMEFTLESWVKLMGSKEALINVDTEDVKEFQLRVPGVSQVDYRYLAELIEGGIAFKRLTNVEERSQILHRMKNINYLLPSIYTLQKDFKYLRLCTDTMKRLLHGKRKIPLTAQVLAYDAFSHKDPIGPNDVFFERLKSLYLYIMQDLVELTGEWPLLEDGEEPPEAPFRHPTNWHRLAQKARRLGFESDEIMRLAVTNPDEQVASKALQDARPTALYEYDESEMQNILSRIVHEFTRARARASTDIESTFTTIGSGEPIARRCGRQYSGAYMRDRWSFDLSAFSRRTSESRDITSLFVRKSVFHAFWRLSEDRDGDESMFDPEGSSPGSQTRESDQPPEAPTSESGESARRDNDNQRREVESDKKKLEQEERNSEEEKTATSLECYETGEIKWLIVSAAFVGAARCNISAKVNESRE
;
A
#
# COMPACT_ATOMS: atom_id res chain seq x y z
N MET A 1 5.06 -19.50 -6.79
CA MET A 1 4.09 -18.43 -7.15
C MET A 1 2.60 -18.81 -7.11
N ARG A 2 2.15 -20.09 -7.17
CA ARG A 2 0.70 -20.42 -7.19
C ARG A 2 0.04 -20.69 -5.81
N GLU A 3 0.82 -21.00 -4.78
CA GLU A 3 0.29 -21.21 -3.42
C GLU A 3 -0.13 -19.86 -2.80
N GLY A 4 -1.18 -19.87 -1.97
CA GLY A 4 -1.84 -18.66 -1.46
C GLY A 4 -2.99 -18.13 -2.33
N PHE A 5 -3.31 -18.76 -3.47
CA PHE A 5 -4.42 -18.39 -4.35
C PHE A 5 -5.80 -18.72 -3.74
N GLU A 6 -6.25 -17.94 -2.75
CA GLU A 6 -7.61 -18.07 -2.17
C GLU A 6 -8.68 -17.66 -3.22
N ILE A 7 -9.35 -18.61 -3.87
CA ILE A 7 -10.40 -18.36 -4.88
C ILE A 7 -11.52 -17.44 -4.33
N GLY A 8 -11.85 -17.59 -3.03
CA GLY A 8 -12.81 -16.75 -2.32
C GLY A 8 -12.43 -15.26 -2.20
N THR A 9 -11.17 -14.89 -2.46
CA THR A 9 -10.73 -13.49 -2.52
C THR A 9 -10.76 -12.95 -3.96
N TRP A 10 -10.60 -13.80 -4.99
CA TRP A 10 -10.55 -13.36 -6.40
C TRP A 10 -11.86 -12.81 -6.95
N HIS A 11 -13.02 -13.35 -6.54
CA HIS A 11 -14.30 -12.74 -6.92
C HIS A 11 -14.47 -11.33 -6.31
N LYS A 12 -13.89 -11.09 -5.12
CA LYS A 12 -13.87 -9.77 -4.47
C LYS A 12 -12.93 -8.81 -5.21
N ILE A 13 -11.77 -9.30 -5.68
CA ILE A 13 -10.82 -8.54 -6.51
C ILE A 13 -11.47 -8.09 -7.82
N ILE A 14 -12.02 -9.02 -8.60
CA ILE A 14 -12.67 -8.74 -9.89
C ILE A 14 -13.92 -7.86 -9.72
N GLY A 15 -14.64 -8.02 -8.61
CA GLY A 15 -15.76 -7.16 -8.24
C GLY A 15 -15.37 -5.76 -7.77
N GLY A 16 -14.09 -5.55 -7.40
CA GLY A 16 -13.60 -4.34 -6.73
C GLY A 16 -13.44 -3.11 -7.64
N LYS A 17 -13.39 -3.28 -8.97
CA LYS A 17 -13.29 -2.17 -9.94
C LYS A 17 -12.09 -1.24 -9.69
N CYS A 18 -10.94 -1.85 -9.47
CA CYS A 18 -9.59 -1.26 -9.39
C CYS A 18 -8.64 -2.14 -10.23
N ASP A 19 -9.09 -2.45 -11.45
CA ASP A 19 -8.45 -3.43 -12.32
C ASP A 19 -7.05 -2.95 -12.73
N GLU A 20 -6.89 -1.63 -12.91
CA GLU A 20 -5.63 -0.95 -13.22
C GLU A 20 -4.62 -1.05 -12.06
N GLU A 21 -5.04 -0.80 -10.81
CA GLU A 21 -4.17 -0.94 -9.63
C GLU A 21 -3.76 -2.41 -9.39
N VAL A 22 -4.68 -3.35 -9.58
CA VAL A 22 -4.40 -4.79 -9.40
C VAL A 22 -3.42 -5.31 -10.45
N VAL A 23 -3.58 -4.92 -11.72
CA VAL A 23 -2.61 -5.25 -12.78
C VAL A 23 -1.24 -4.65 -12.46
N ARG A 24 -1.18 -3.39 -12.00
CA ARG A 24 0.07 -2.71 -11.63
C ARG A 24 0.83 -3.39 -10.48
N TYR A 25 0.12 -4.04 -9.55
CA TYR A 25 0.68 -4.88 -8.48
C TYR A 25 1.19 -6.23 -9.03
N MET A 26 0.49 -6.85 -9.98
CA MET A 26 0.98 -8.07 -10.65
C MET A 26 2.26 -7.80 -11.46
N GLU A 27 2.31 -6.68 -12.18
CA GLU A 27 3.51 -6.20 -12.88
C GLU A 27 4.66 -5.97 -11.89
N PHE A 28 4.39 -5.28 -10.77
CA PHE A 28 5.39 -5.07 -9.71
C PHE A 28 5.93 -6.39 -9.15
N THR A 29 5.05 -7.40 -9.06
CA THR A 29 5.44 -8.75 -8.63
C THR A 29 6.40 -9.38 -9.62
N LEU A 30 6.06 -9.42 -10.90
CA LEU A 30 6.95 -9.97 -11.91
C LEU A 30 8.29 -9.22 -11.96
N GLU A 31 8.27 -7.88 -11.95
CA GLU A 31 9.46 -7.03 -11.96
C GLU A 31 10.37 -7.27 -10.75
N SER A 32 9.82 -7.36 -9.54
CA SER A 32 10.59 -7.57 -8.32
C SER A 32 11.31 -8.92 -8.32
N TRP A 33 10.62 -9.97 -8.74
CA TRP A 33 11.20 -11.32 -8.85
C TRP A 33 12.21 -11.42 -10.00
N VAL A 34 11.98 -10.78 -11.14
CA VAL A 34 12.97 -10.67 -12.23
C VAL A 34 14.20 -9.88 -11.79
N LYS A 35 14.02 -8.78 -11.05
CA LYS A 35 15.13 -7.96 -10.51
C LYS A 35 15.99 -8.77 -9.54
N LEU A 36 15.37 -9.59 -8.69
CA LEU A 36 16.08 -10.49 -7.77
C LEU A 36 16.86 -11.59 -8.51
N MET A 37 16.20 -12.26 -9.46
CA MET A 37 16.76 -13.42 -10.18
C MET A 37 17.64 -13.05 -11.38
N GLY A 38 17.68 -11.78 -11.78
CA GLY A 38 18.46 -11.27 -12.92
C GLY A 38 17.76 -11.41 -14.28
N SER A 39 16.90 -12.41 -14.47
CA SER A 39 16.17 -12.62 -15.73
C SER A 39 14.80 -13.29 -15.53
N LYS A 40 13.99 -13.35 -16.60
CA LYS A 40 12.70 -14.07 -16.59
C LYS A 40 12.90 -15.58 -16.63
N GLU A 41 13.95 -16.02 -17.31
CA GLU A 41 14.33 -17.41 -17.50
C GLU A 41 14.79 -18.01 -16.17
N ALA A 42 15.53 -17.23 -15.36
CA ALA A 42 15.98 -17.62 -14.02
C ALA A 42 14.83 -17.86 -13.03
N LEU A 43 13.61 -17.34 -13.28
CA LEU A 43 12.42 -17.59 -12.45
C LEU A 43 12.05 -19.08 -12.37
N ILE A 44 12.48 -19.92 -13.32
CA ILE A 44 12.27 -21.37 -13.24
C ILE A 44 12.92 -21.99 -12.00
N ASN A 45 13.95 -21.34 -11.44
CA ASN A 45 14.65 -21.80 -10.25
C ASN A 45 13.94 -21.45 -8.94
N VAL A 46 12.98 -20.53 -8.97
CA VAL A 46 12.21 -20.08 -7.80
C VAL A 46 11.09 -21.08 -7.51
N ASP A 47 11.14 -21.74 -6.35
CA ASP A 47 10.11 -22.63 -5.87
C ASP A 47 9.07 -21.89 -4.99
N THR A 48 8.23 -22.62 -4.26
CA THR A 48 7.20 -21.98 -3.43
C THR A 48 7.67 -21.69 -2.01
N GLU A 49 8.64 -22.44 -1.51
CA GLU A 49 9.29 -22.15 -0.24
C GLU A 49 10.18 -20.90 -0.36
N ASP A 50 10.88 -20.77 -1.49
CA ASP A 50 11.56 -19.52 -1.86
C ASP A 50 10.62 -18.31 -1.80
N VAL A 51 9.40 -18.43 -2.32
CA VAL A 51 8.39 -17.35 -2.26
C VAL A 51 7.92 -17.09 -0.83
N LYS A 52 7.76 -18.12 0.01
CA LYS A 52 7.34 -17.96 1.42
C LYS A 52 8.40 -17.23 2.23
N GLU A 53 9.68 -17.55 2.03
CA GLU A 53 10.77 -16.97 2.82
C GLU A 53 11.14 -15.54 2.39
N PHE A 54 11.01 -15.23 1.10
CA PHE A 54 11.39 -13.92 0.56
C PHE A 54 10.25 -12.89 0.55
N GLN A 55 8.99 -13.31 0.42
CA GLN A 55 7.88 -12.33 0.44
C GLN A 55 7.85 -11.53 1.74
N LEU A 56 7.35 -10.29 1.70
CA LEU A 56 7.27 -9.39 2.87
C LEU A 56 8.64 -8.96 3.45
N ARG A 57 9.73 -9.22 2.73
CA ARG A 57 11.09 -8.77 3.10
C ARG A 57 11.59 -7.70 2.15
N VAL A 58 12.47 -6.84 2.65
CA VAL A 58 13.07 -5.73 1.90
C VAL A 58 14.59 -5.65 2.15
N PRO A 59 15.37 -6.56 1.55
CA PRO A 59 16.81 -6.67 1.84
C PRO A 59 17.67 -5.49 1.35
N GLY A 60 17.13 -4.53 0.60
CA GLY A 60 17.79 -3.26 0.29
C GLY A 60 17.58 -2.14 1.33
N VAL A 61 16.73 -2.37 2.36
CA VAL A 61 16.43 -1.36 3.41
C VAL A 61 16.57 -1.94 4.82
N SER A 62 16.21 -3.21 5.03
CA SER A 62 16.32 -3.90 6.32
C SER A 62 17.55 -4.83 6.35
N GLN A 63 18.50 -4.51 7.22
CA GLN A 63 19.65 -5.37 7.50
C GLN A 63 19.25 -6.72 8.10
N VAL A 64 18.17 -6.77 8.88
CA VAL A 64 17.61 -8.01 9.43
C VAL A 64 17.12 -8.92 8.31
N ASP A 65 16.38 -8.39 7.34
CA ASP A 65 15.94 -9.16 6.17
C ASP A 65 17.13 -9.59 5.29
N TYR A 66 18.10 -8.70 5.05
CA TYR A 66 19.27 -9.02 4.24
C TYR A 66 20.05 -10.21 4.83
N ARG A 67 20.38 -10.17 6.13
CA ARG A 67 21.16 -11.23 6.79
C ARG A 67 20.44 -12.57 6.75
N TYR A 68 19.15 -12.57 7.12
CA TYR A 68 18.33 -13.78 7.10
C TYR A 68 18.29 -14.43 5.71
N LEU A 69 18.06 -13.63 4.66
CA LEU A 69 18.00 -14.14 3.29
C LEU A 69 19.38 -14.55 2.75
N ALA A 70 20.45 -13.87 3.16
CA ALA A 70 21.82 -14.24 2.82
C ALA A 70 22.18 -15.62 3.42
N GLU A 71 21.89 -15.86 4.69
CA GLU A 71 22.09 -17.16 5.35
C GLU A 71 21.36 -18.30 4.62
N LEU A 72 20.12 -18.08 4.17
CA LEU A 72 19.37 -19.06 3.38
C LEU A 72 19.99 -19.35 2.00
N ILE A 73 20.56 -18.34 1.33
CA ILE A 73 21.21 -18.51 0.02
C ILE A 73 22.58 -19.19 0.18
N GLU A 74 23.39 -18.73 1.12
CA GLU A 74 24.74 -19.26 1.37
C GLU A 74 24.67 -20.72 1.88
N GLY A 75 23.70 -21.03 2.75
CA GLY A 75 23.42 -22.38 3.22
C GLY A 75 22.78 -23.33 2.20
N GLY A 76 22.50 -22.88 0.98
CA GLY A 76 21.87 -23.71 -0.07
C GLY A 76 20.39 -24.02 0.18
N ILE A 77 19.75 -23.37 1.15
CA ILE A 77 18.36 -23.61 1.54
C ILE A 77 17.39 -22.94 0.56
N ALA A 78 17.67 -21.70 0.16
CA ALA A 78 16.91 -20.99 -0.87
C ALA A 78 17.38 -21.33 -2.29
N PHE A 79 16.49 -21.22 -3.28
CA PHE A 79 16.72 -21.45 -4.71
C PHE A 79 17.41 -22.79 -4.98
N LYS A 80 16.88 -23.89 -4.42
CA LYS A 80 17.52 -25.23 -4.44
C LYS A 80 17.81 -25.76 -5.84
N ARG A 81 17.08 -25.28 -6.86
CA ARG A 81 17.30 -25.63 -8.28
C ARG A 81 18.47 -24.87 -8.91
N LEU A 82 18.89 -23.74 -8.34
CA LEU A 82 20.01 -22.95 -8.83
C LEU A 82 21.33 -23.49 -8.28
N THR A 83 21.99 -24.34 -9.06
CA THR A 83 23.26 -25.00 -8.72
C THR A 83 24.51 -24.17 -9.05
N ASN A 84 24.38 -23.14 -9.91
CA ASN A 84 25.51 -22.29 -10.29
C ASN A 84 25.88 -21.33 -9.14
N VAL A 85 27.05 -21.54 -8.54
CA VAL A 85 27.56 -20.76 -7.40
C VAL A 85 27.71 -19.27 -7.72
N GLU A 86 28.13 -18.91 -8.93
CA GLU A 86 28.29 -17.51 -9.35
C GLU A 86 26.94 -16.80 -9.40
N GLU A 87 25.92 -17.43 -10.00
CA GLU A 87 24.56 -16.88 -10.01
C GLU A 87 23.96 -16.72 -8.60
N ARG A 88 24.24 -17.66 -7.68
CA ARG A 88 23.83 -17.53 -6.27
C ARG A 88 24.49 -16.32 -5.61
N SER A 89 25.79 -16.13 -5.82
CA SER A 89 26.52 -14.95 -5.32
C SER A 89 25.96 -13.64 -5.89
N GLN A 90 25.55 -13.63 -7.16
CA GLN A 90 24.91 -12.46 -7.75
C GLN A 90 23.53 -12.15 -7.18
N ILE A 91 22.76 -13.14 -6.70
CA ILE A 91 21.48 -12.88 -6.00
C ILE A 91 21.73 -12.04 -4.73
N LEU A 92 22.79 -12.34 -3.95
CA LEU A 92 23.16 -11.56 -2.76
C LEU A 92 23.44 -10.08 -3.11
N HIS A 93 24.05 -9.82 -4.27
CA HIS A 93 24.25 -8.45 -4.76
C HIS A 93 22.93 -7.82 -5.24
N ARG A 94 22.12 -8.54 -6.03
CA ARG A 94 20.82 -8.06 -6.55
C ARG A 94 19.83 -7.74 -5.42
N MET A 95 19.84 -8.51 -4.33
CA MET A 95 19.03 -8.28 -3.13
C MET A 95 19.19 -6.89 -2.52
N LYS A 96 20.40 -6.31 -2.51
CA LYS A 96 20.63 -4.95 -1.98
C LYS A 96 19.88 -3.86 -2.74
N ASN A 97 19.43 -4.16 -3.96
CA ASN A 97 18.66 -3.25 -4.80
C ASN A 97 17.13 -3.45 -4.65
N ILE A 98 16.68 -4.31 -3.74
CA ILE A 98 15.26 -4.56 -3.48
C ILE A 98 14.80 -3.59 -2.38
N ASN A 99 14.36 -2.41 -2.82
CA ASN A 99 14.06 -1.25 -1.96
C ASN A 99 12.60 -1.20 -1.46
N TYR A 100 11.82 -2.25 -1.76
CA TYR A 100 10.42 -2.41 -1.39
C TYR A 100 10.18 -3.85 -0.93
N LEU A 101 9.11 -4.09 -0.17
CA LEU A 101 8.69 -5.43 0.22
C LEU A 101 8.51 -6.30 -1.02
N LEU A 102 9.17 -7.47 -1.05
CA LEU A 102 8.97 -8.45 -2.11
C LEU A 102 7.50 -8.91 -2.10
N PRO A 103 6.74 -8.63 -3.16
CA PRO A 103 5.34 -8.99 -3.25
C PRO A 103 5.16 -10.44 -3.72
N SER A 104 3.96 -10.97 -3.51
CA SER A 104 3.51 -12.23 -4.07
C SER A 104 1.99 -12.17 -4.33
N ILE A 105 1.44 -13.26 -4.89
CA ILE A 105 -0.01 -13.42 -5.01
C ILE A 105 -0.70 -13.42 -3.63
N TYR A 106 -0.05 -13.99 -2.60
CA TYR A 106 -0.55 -13.94 -1.23
C TYR A 106 -0.60 -12.50 -0.71
N THR A 107 0.47 -11.70 -0.90
CA THR A 107 0.51 -10.32 -0.40
C THR A 107 -0.53 -9.44 -1.11
N LEU A 108 -0.68 -9.58 -2.43
CA LEU A 108 -1.76 -8.92 -3.21
C LEU A 108 -3.14 -9.20 -2.60
N GLN A 109 -3.43 -10.46 -2.27
CA GLN A 109 -4.73 -10.85 -1.74
C GLN A 109 -5.00 -10.31 -0.32
N LYS A 110 -3.97 -10.12 0.51
CA LYS A 110 -4.12 -9.43 1.79
C LYS A 110 -4.24 -7.93 1.58
N ASP A 111 -3.33 -7.31 0.82
CA ASP A 111 -3.28 -5.87 0.55
C ASP A 111 -4.54 -5.34 -0.15
N PHE A 112 -5.16 -6.15 -1.00
CA PHE A 112 -6.44 -5.83 -1.63
C PHE A 112 -7.55 -5.50 -0.61
N LYS A 113 -7.55 -6.13 0.57
CA LYS A 113 -8.51 -5.83 1.65
C LYS A 113 -8.39 -4.36 2.12
N TYR A 114 -7.21 -3.76 2.00
CA TYR A 114 -6.97 -2.36 2.32
C TYR A 114 -7.25 -1.45 1.11
N LEU A 115 -6.78 -1.83 -0.10
CA LEU A 115 -7.07 -1.10 -1.35
C LEU A 115 -8.58 -0.90 -1.52
N ARG A 116 -9.37 -1.98 -1.35
CA ARG A 116 -10.82 -1.95 -1.55
C ARG A 116 -11.52 -0.84 -0.75
N LEU A 117 -11.14 -0.63 0.51
CA LEU A 117 -11.69 0.44 1.34
C LEU A 117 -11.39 1.84 0.76
N CYS A 118 -10.19 2.01 0.22
CA CYS A 118 -9.76 3.25 -0.42
C CYS A 118 -10.49 3.46 -1.77
N THR A 119 -10.60 2.42 -2.59
CA THR A 119 -11.31 2.39 -3.88
C THR A 119 -12.81 2.65 -3.71
N ASP A 120 -13.49 1.98 -2.77
CA ASP A 120 -14.90 2.19 -2.48
C ASP A 120 -15.17 3.62 -1.97
N THR A 121 -14.23 4.19 -1.20
CA THR A 121 -14.27 5.60 -0.77
C THR A 121 -14.07 6.58 -1.93
N MET A 122 -13.08 6.33 -2.79
CA MET A 122 -12.82 7.12 -4.01
C MET A 122 -14.04 7.12 -4.93
N LYS A 123 -14.61 5.95 -5.22
CA LYS A 123 -15.82 5.83 -6.05
C LYS A 123 -17.00 6.57 -5.43
N ARG A 124 -17.23 6.43 -4.12
CA ARG A 124 -18.29 7.14 -3.41
C ARG A 124 -18.09 8.65 -3.39
N LEU A 125 -16.86 9.15 -3.33
CA LEU A 125 -16.55 10.58 -3.46
C LEU A 125 -16.93 11.11 -4.85
N LEU A 126 -16.62 10.34 -5.89
CA LEU A 126 -16.79 10.75 -7.29
C LEU A 126 -18.27 10.71 -7.74
N HIS A 127 -19.04 9.69 -7.35
CA HIS A 127 -20.40 9.46 -7.87
C HIS A 127 -21.48 9.19 -6.80
N GLY A 128 -21.17 9.41 -5.51
CA GLY A 128 -22.08 9.12 -4.40
C GLY A 128 -22.34 7.61 -4.25
N LYS A 129 -23.48 7.25 -3.65
CA LYS A 129 -23.84 5.84 -3.34
C LYS A 129 -24.28 5.01 -4.57
N ARG A 130 -24.25 5.55 -5.79
CA ARG A 130 -24.65 4.83 -7.01
C ARG A 130 -23.64 3.71 -7.32
N LYS A 131 -24.11 2.53 -7.72
CA LYS A 131 -23.23 1.46 -8.19
C LYS A 131 -22.93 1.68 -9.68
N ILE A 132 -21.76 2.25 -9.98
CA ILE A 132 -21.31 2.43 -11.38
C ILE A 132 -20.33 1.30 -11.74
N PRO A 133 -20.50 0.60 -12.88
CA PRO A 133 -19.67 -0.54 -13.29
C PRO A 133 -18.27 -0.17 -13.81
N LEU A 134 -17.88 1.10 -13.70
CA LEU A 134 -16.57 1.63 -14.08
C LEU A 134 -15.53 1.50 -12.96
N THR A 135 -14.24 1.54 -13.32
CA THR A 135 -13.12 1.51 -12.39
C THR A 135 -12.94 2.86 -11.67
N ALA A 136 -12.31 2.85 -10.50
CA ALA A 136 -12.00 4.07 -9.77
C ALA A 136 -11.11 5.03 -10.58
N GLN A 137 -10.14 4.50 -11.34
CA GLN A 137 -9.28 5.33 -12.20
C GLN A 137 -10.06 5.99 -13.34
N VAL A 138 -10.96 5.26 -14.02
CA VAL A 138 -11.81 5.84 -15.09
C VAL A 138 -12.73 6.93 -14.53
N LEU A 139 -13.36 6.67 -13.38
CA LEU A 139 -14.23 7.65 -12.70
C LEU A 139 -13.46 8.89 -12.24
N ALA A 140 -12.24 8.71 -11.72
CA ALA A 140 -11.38 9.82 -11.32
C ALA A 140 -10.90 10.63 -12.53
N TYR A 141 -10.61 9.97 -13.65
CA TYR A 141 -10.24 10.65 -14.90
C TYR A 141 -11.40 11.45 -15.48
N ASP A 142 -12.62 10.92 -15.40
CA ASP A 142 -13.81 11.67 -15.83
C ASP A 142 -14.16 12.84 -14.91
N ALA A 143 -13.81 12.77 -13.62
CA ALA A 143 -13.92 13.91 -12.72
C ALA A 143 -12.75 14.90 -12.82
N PHE A 144 -11.68 14.61 -13.56
CA PHE A 144 -10.50 15.49 -13.59
C PHE A 144 -10.73 16.69 -14.53
N SER A 145 -10.54 17.93 -14.05
CA SER A 145 -10.82 19.14 -14.84
C SER A 145 -9.78 19.40 -15.94
N HIS A 146 -8.57 18.85 -15.81
CA HIS A 146 -7.46 19.01 -16.77
C HIS A 146 -7.23 17.75 -17.61
N LYS A 147 -8.29 17.17 -18.19
CA LYS A 147 -8.20 15.97 -19.05
C LYS A 147 -7.33 16.26 -20.28
N ASP A 148 -6.44 15.33 -20.59
CA ASP A 148 -5.68 15.32 -21.84
C ASP A 148 -6.48 14.54 -22.91
N PRO A 149 -6.58 15.01 -24.17
CA PRO A 149 -7.25 14.27 -25.24
C PRO A 149 -6.68 12.87 -25.50
N ILE A 150 -5.40 12.64 -25.16
CA ILE A 150 -4.68 11.37 -25.40
C ILE A 150 -4.93 10.36 -24.26
N GLY A 151 -5.22 10.84 -23.04
CA GLY A 151 -5.53 10.02 -21.87
C GLY A 151 -4.76 10.41 -20.60
N PRO A 152 -4.87 9.62 -19.52
CA PRO A 152 -4.21 9.88 -18.23
C PRO A 152 -2.71 10.20 -18.35
N ASN A 153 -2.32 11.42 -17.93
CA ASN A 153 -0.95 11.90 -17.92
C ASN A 153 -0.34 11.91 -16.50
N ASP A 154 0.94 12.26 -16.38
CA ASP A 154 1.67 12.23 -15.10
C ASP A 154 1.05 13.16 -14.04
N VAL A 155 0.54 14.33 -14.44
CA VAL A 155 -0.15 15.27 -13.55
C VAL A 155 -1.41 14.63 -12.98
N PHE A 156 -2.23 13.97 -13.80
CA PHE A 156 -3.39 13.21 -13.31
C PHE A 156 -2.95 12.12 -12.32
N PHE A 157 -1.90 11.35 -12.62
CA PHE A 157 -1.44 10.30 -11.72
C PHE A 157 -0.87 10.83 -10.40
N GLU A 158 -0.17 11.97 -10.39
CA GLU A 158 0.29 12.65 -9.16
C GLU A 158 -0.91 13.09 -8.31
N ARG A 159 -1.92 13.71 -8.92
CA ARG A 159 -3.14 14.17 -8.25
C ARG A 159 -3.98 13.00 -7.73
N LEU A 160 -4.10 11.91 -8.49
CA LEU A 160 -4.78 10.68 -8.08
C LEU A 160 -4.09 10.02 -6.89
N LYS A 161 -2.76 9.86 -6.93
CA LYS A 161 -1.94 9.35 -5.81
C LYS A 161 -2.12 10.21 -4.55
N SER A 162 -2.07 11.54 -4.72
CA SER A 162 -2.29 12.50 -3.63
C SER A 162 -3.68 12.38 -2.99
N LEU A 163 -4.71 12.08 -3.78
CA LEU A 163 -6.08 11.90 -3.30
C LEU A 163 -6.26 10.54 -2.59
N TYR A 164 -5.67 9.46 -3.11
CA TYR A 164 -5.65 8.16 -2.43
C TYR A 164 -4.91 8.21 -1.10
N LEU A 165 -3.75 8.86 -1.01
CA LEU A 165 -3.04 9.05 0.26
C LEU A 165 -3.90 9.82 1.27
N TYR A 166 -4.60 10.88 0.84
CA TYR A 166 -5.52 11.63 1.70
C TYR A 166 -6.70 10.78 2.20
N ILE A 167 -7.25 9.89 1.35
CA ILE A 167 -8.26 8.90 1.77
C ILE A 167 -7.67 7.92 2.80
N MET A 168 -6.41 7.50 2.65
CA MET A 168 -5.73 6.62 3.59
C MET A 168 -5.48 7.27 4.95
N GLN A 169 -5.28 8.60 5.02
CA GLN A 169 -5.09 9.34 6.27
C GLN A 169 -6.30 9.23 7.22
N ASP A 170 -7.50 9.40 6.67
CA ASP A 170 -8.78 9.44 7.40
C ASP A 170 -9.67 8.21 7.08
N LEU A 171 -9.05 7.08 6.72
CA LEU A 171 -9.77 5.92 6.19
C LEU A 171 -10.85 5.42 7.14
N VAL A 172 -10.56 5.38 8.44
CA VAL A 172 -11.51 4.94 9.48
C VAL A 172 -12.69 5.90 9.57
N GLU A 173 -12.44 7.20 9.67
CA GLU A 173 -13.46 8.25 9.77
C GLU A 173 -14.36 8.34 8.53
N LEU A 174 -13.81 8.03 7.35
CA LEU A 174 -14.53 8.02 6.06
C LEU A 174 -15.39 6.76 5.91
N THR A 175 -14.81 5.58 6.21
CA THR A 175 -15.41 4.26 5.94
C THR A 175 -16.22 3.70 7.10
N GLY A 176 -15.95 4.10 8.34
CA GLY A 176 -16.44 3.47 9.57
C GLY A 176 -15.80 2.10 9.88
N GLU A 177 -14.84 1.64 9.08
CA GLU A 177 -14.23 0.31 9.17
C GLU A 177 -12.98 0.34 10.05
N TRP A 178 -13.08 -0.14 11.29
CA TRP A 178 -11.98 -0.11 12.25
C TRP A 178 -10.77 -0.95 11.79
N PRO A 179 -9.51 -0.55 12.04
CA PRO A 179 -8.31 -1.35 11.70
C PRO A 179 -8.27 -2.70 12.42
N LEU A 180 -7.25 -3.52 12.16
CA LEU A 180 -7.01 -4.72 12.97
C LEU A 180 -6.68 -4.30 14.41
N LEU A 181 -7.18 -5.03 15.40
CA LEU A 181 -6.94 -4.73 16.81
C LEU A 181 -5.52 -5.15 17.22
N GLU A 182 -4.88 -4.36 18.07
CA GLU A 182 -3.65 -4.79 18.77
C GLU A 182 -3.99 -5.86 19.84
N ASP A 183 -2.99 -6.62 20.30
CA ASP A 183 -3.21 -7.65 21.34
C ASP A 183 -3.79 -7.00 22.62
N GLY A 184 -5.00 -7.39 23.00
CA GLY A 184 -5.71 -6.88 24.18
C GLY A 184 -6.56 -5.63 23.97
N GLU A 185 -6.70 -5.13 22.73
CA GLU A 185 -7.72 -4.13 22.40
C GLU A 185 -9.10 -4.75 22.17
N GLU A 186 -10.14 -4.01 22.56
CA GLU A 186 -11.53 -4.30 22.22
C GLU A 186 -11.99 -3.42 21.04
N PRO A 187 -12.88 -3.92 20.16
CA PRO A 187 -13.42 -3.10 19.07
C PRO A 187 -14.30 -1.96 19.62
N PRO A 188 -14.35 -0.80 18.97
CA PRO A 188 -15.21 0.30 19.40
C PRO A 188 -16.69 -0.08 19.30
N GLU A 189 -17.48 0.31 20.31
CA GLU A 189 -18.92 0.01 20.41
C GLU A 189 -19.75 0.46 19.19
N ALA A 190 -19.28 1.49 18.47
CA ALA A 190 -19.95 2.03 17.29
C ALA A 190 -18.95 2.44 16.18
N PRO A 191 -19.31 2.30 14.89
CA PRO A 191 -18.49 2.78 13.77
C PRO A 191 -18.27 4.30 13.84
N PHE A 192 -17.03 4.72 14.07
CA PHE A 192 -16.68 6.14 14.12
C PHE A 192 -16.71 6.75 12.72
N ARG A 193 -17.72 7.56 12.42
CA ARG A 193 -17.87 8.32 11.17
C ARG A 193 -18.02 9.79 11.47
N HIS A 194 -17.11 10.61 10.95
CA HIS A 194 -17.16 12.06 11.17
C HIS A 194 -17.52 12.80 9.87
N PRO A 195 -18.68 13.48 9.77
CA PRO A 195 -19.13 14.11 8.53
C PRO A 195 -18.13 15.12 7.94
N THR A 196 -17.41 15.86 8.78
CA THR A 196 -16.41 16.86 8.36
C THR A 196 -15.27 16.22 7.53
N ASN A 197 -14.99 14.93 7.66
CA ASN A 197 -13.93 14.27 6.88
C ASN A 197 -14.35 14.09 5.41
N TRP A 198 -15.63 13.81 5.14
CA TRP A 198 -16.15 13.79 3.75
C TRP A 198 -16.15 15.19 3.11
N HIS A 199 -16.45 16.23 3.89
CA HIS A 199 -16.35 17.62 3.45
C HIS A 199 -14.89 18.02 3.13
N ARG A 200 -13.95 17.73 4.03
CA ARG A 200 -12.50 17.96 3.83
C ARG A 200 -11.94 17.18 2.64
N LEU A 201 -12.35 15.93 2.45
CA LEU A 201 -12.00 15.11 1.30
C LEU A 201 -12.49 15.75 -0.01
N ALA A 202 -13.72 16.22 -0.08
CA ALA A 202 -14.24 16.93 -1.24
C ALA A 202 -13.49 18.25 -1.51
N GLN A 203 -13.18 19.03 -0.47
CA GLN A 203 -12.32 20.22 -0.59
C GLN A 203 -10.89 19.90 -1.05
N LYS A 204 -10.32 18.75 -0.65
CA LYS A 204 -9.01 18.29 -1.13
C LYS A 204 -9.09 17.86 -2.59
N ALA A 205 -10.13 17.13 -2.99
CA ALA A 205 -10.38 16.71 -4.36
C ALA A 205 -10.46 17.91 -5.32
N ARG A 206 -11.27 18.93 -4.98
CA ARG A 206 -11.34 20.18 -5.77
C ARG A 206 -9.99 20.88 -5.90
N ARG A 207 -9.23 20.98 -4.80
CA ARG A 207 -7.87 21.57 -4.82
C ARG A 207 -6.86 20.76 -5.65
N LEU A 208 -7.12 19.48 -5.89
CA LEU A 208 -6.32 18.61 -6.76
C LEU A 208 -6.83 18.61 -8.22
N GLY A 209 -7.89 19.35 -8.55
CA GLY A 209 -8.48 19.40 -9.89
C GLY A 209 -9.50 18.30 -10.18
N PHE A 210 -10.15 17.72 -9.16
CA PHE A 210 -11.26 16.78 -9.32
C PHE A 210 -12.60 17.45 -9.00
N GLU A 211 -13.55 17.36 -9.92
CA GLU A 211 -14.87 17.98 -9.86
C GLU A 211 -15.96 16.99 -10.35
N SER A 212 -17.03 16.88 -9.57
CA SER A 212 -18.23 16.11 -9.92
C SER A 212 -19.41 16.63 -9.11
N ASP A 213 -20.64 16.27 -9.47
CA ASP A 213 -21.85 16.65 -8.72
C ASP A 213 -21.77 16.29 -7.23
N GLU A 214 -21.23 15.10 -6.91
CA GLU A 214 -21.08 14.64 -5.53
C GLU A 214 -19.97 15.40 -4.80
N ILE A 215 -18.83 15.66 -5.46
CA ILE A 215 -17.75 16.49 -4.91
C ILE A 215 -18.28 17.91 -4.61
N MET A 216 -19.04 18.52 -5.53
CA MET A 216 -19.66 19.83 -5.31
C MET A 216 -20.64 19.80 -4.13
N ARG A 217 -21.55 18.81 -4.08
CA ARG A 217 -22.53 18.64 -3.00
C ARG A 217 -21.87 18.48 -1.62
N LEU A 218 -20.81 17.67 -1.54
CA LEU A 218 -20.05 17.47 -0.31
C LEU A 218 -19.22 18.70 0.08
N ALA A 219 -18.65 19.43 -0.89
CA ALA A 219 -17.84 20.63 -0.64
C ALA A 219 -18.67 21.85 -0.22
N VAL A 220 -19.95 21.95 -0.62
CA VAL A 220 -20.87 23.01 -0.14
C VAL A 220 -21.38 22.71 1.26
N THR A 221 -21.62 21.44 1.59
CA THR A 221 -22.22 21.04 2.87
C THR A 221 -21.18 21.10 4.00
N ASN A 222 -20.97 22.26 4.62
CA ASN A 222 -20.08 22.39 5.78
C ASN A 222 -20.73 21.80 7.06
N PRO A 223 -20.22 20.70 7.64
CA PRO A 223 -20.87 20.07 8.79
C PRO A 223 -20.72 20.87 10.07
N ASP A 224 -19.67 21.67 10.17
CA ASP A 224 -19.42 22.54 11.32
C ASP A 224 -20.47 23.67 11.37
N GLU A 225 -20.93 24.14 10.21
CA GLU A 225 -22.06 25.07 10.05
C GLU A 225 -23.41 24.41 10.38
N GLN A 226 -23.59 23.14 10.02
CA GLN A 226 -24.78 22.37 10.43
C GLN A 226 -24.85 22.18 11.95
N VAL A 227 -23.71 21.92 12.61
CA VAL A 227 -23.62 21.84 14.07
C VAL A 227 -23.94 23.20 14.70
N ALA A 228 -23.39 24.29 14.18
CA ALA A 228 -23.69 25.66 14.64
C ALA A 228 -25.18 26.01 14.48
N SER A 229 -25.77 25.68 13.33
CA SER A 229 -27.17 25.93 13.01
C SER A 229 -28.12 25.14 13.90
N LYS A 230 -27.85 23.85 14.11
CA LYS A 230 -28.60 23.03 15.06
C LYS A 230 -28.49 23.56 16.49
N ALA A 231 -27.28 23.88 16.96
CA ALA A 231 -27.09 24.40 18.31
C ALA A 231 -27.82 25.73 18.54
N LEU A 232 -27.90 26.58 17.50
CA LEU A 232 -28.67 27.82 17.55
C LEU A 232 -30.18 27.54 17.60
N GLN A 233 -30.69 26.61 16.79
CA GLN A 233 -32.11 26.21 16.81
C GLN A 233 -32.53 25.56 18.14
N ASP A 234 -31.68 24.69 18.71
CA ASP A 234 -31.92 24.04 20.00
C ASP A 234 -31.94 25.08 21.14
N ALA A 235 -31.08 26.10 21.09
CA ALA A 235 -31.03 27.19 22.08
C ALA A 235 -32.08 28.29 21.86
N ARG A 236 -32.52 28.51 20.62
CA ARG A 236 -33.47 29.55 20.19
C ARG A 236 -34.46 28.96 19.18
N PRO A 237 -35.50 28.25 19.65
CA PRO A 237 -36.48 27.62 18.77
C PRO A 237 -37.21 28.64 17.89
N THR A 238 -37.36 28.33 16.60
CA THR A 238 -37.99 29.21 15.60
C THR A 238 -39.46 29.55 15.89
N ALA A 239 -40.11 28.81 16.80
CA ALA A 239 -41.45 29.12 17.30
C ALA A 239 -41.50 30.31 18.28
N LEU A 240 -40.35 30.75 18.80
CA LEU A 240 -40.21 31.80 19.83
C LEU A 240 -39.23 32.92 19.44
N TYR A 241 -38.37 32.68 18.45
CA TYR A 241 -37.31 33.60 18.03
C TYR A 241 -37.21 33.63 16.50
N GLU A 242 -37.05 34.82 15.95
CA GLU A 242 -36.77 35.04 14.53
C GLU A 242 -35.39 35.70 14.34
N TYR A 243 -34.79 35.42 13.19
CA TYR A 243 -33.57 36.05 12.68
C TYR A 243 -33.79 36.28 11.19
N ASP A 244 -33.32 37.39 10.64
CA ASP A 244 -33.26 37.50 9.18
C ASP A 244 -32.14 36.61 8.62
N GLU A 245 -32.21 36.32 7.31
CA GLU A 245 -31.29 35.41 6.63
C GLU A 245 -29.83 35.91 6.69
N SER A 246 -29.60 37.23 6.68
CA SER A 246 -28.27 37.82 6.74
C SER A 246 -27.68 37.80 8.16
N GLU A 247 -28.49 38.05 9.18
CA GLU A 247 -28.09 37.91 10.59
C GLU A 247 -27.79 36.44 10.93
N MET A 248 -28.64 35.52 10.50
CA MET A 248 -28.42 34.07 10.65
C MET A 248 -27.07 33.66 10.06
N GLN A 249 -26.80 34.02 8.81
CA GLN A 249 -25.54 33.68 8.14
C GLN A 249 -24.31 34.33 8.82
N ASN A 250 -24.44 35.54 9.35
CA ASN A 250 -23.38 36.19 10.13
C ASN A 250 -23.10 35.44 11.45
N ILE A 251 -24.15 35.06 12.18
CA ILE A 251 -24.03 34.29 13.44
C ILE A 251 -23.36 32.95 13.18
N LEU A 252 -23.80 32.19 12.17
CA LEU A 252 -23.21 30.90 11.80
C LEU A 252 -21.73 31.05 11.42
N SER A 253 -21.41 32.03 10.57
CA SER A 253 -20.02 32.33 10.17
C SER A 253 -19.12 32.63 11.38
N ARG A 254 -19.62 33.34 12.38
CA ARG A 254 -18.90 33.64 13.63
C ARG A 254 -18.70 32.41 14.52
N ILE A 255 -19.70 31.54 14.64
CA ILE A 255 -19.57 30.30 15.42
C ILE A 255 -18.55 29.36 14.76
N VAL A 256 -18.63 29.18 13.43
CA VAL A 256 -17.67 28.37 12.68
C VAL A 256 -16.26 28.96 12.77
N HIS A 257 -16.10 30.29 12.73
CA HIS A 257 -14.82 30.95 12.98
C HIS A 257 -14.25 30.61 14.37
N GLU A 258 -15.07 30.62 15.43
CA GLU A 258 -14.60 30.20 16.75
C GLU A 258 -14.16 28.73 16.79
N PHE A 259 -14.80 27.83 16.06
CA PHE A 259 -14.33 26.44 15.95
C PHE A 259 -12.93 26.34 15.31
N THR A 260 -12.61 27.21 14.32
CA THR A 260 -11.27 27.24 13.70
C THR A 260 -10.13 27.65 14.64
N ARG A 261 -10.46 28.24 15.80
CA ARG A 261 -9.47 28.62 16.83
C ARG A 261 -9.04 27.42 17.68
N ALA A 262 -9.74 26.29 17.59
CA ALA A 262 -9.34 25.05 18.25
C ALA A 262 -8.02 24.53 17.66
N ARG A 263 -7.03 24.34 18.54
CA ARG A 263 -5.77 23.68 18.16
C ARG A 263 -5.94 22.18 18.29
N ALA A 264 -5.42 21.43 17.32
CA ALA A 264 -5.22 20.00 17.50
C ALA A 264 -4.40 19.78 18.79
N ARG A 265 -4.80 18.81 19.61
CA ARG A 265 -3.92 18.35 20.69
C ARG A 265 -2.66 17.81 20.01
N ALA A 266 -1.49 18.26 20.46
CA ALA A 266 -0.25 17.64 20.03
C ALA A 266 -0.33 16.16 20.40
N SER A 267 -0.49 15.30 19.41
CA SER A 267 -0.10 13.90 19.54
C SER A 267 1.36 13.92 19.95
N THR A 268 1.70 13.22 21.03
CA THR A 268 3.10 13.09 21.47
C THR A 268 3.98 12.76 20.27
N ASP A 269 4.95 13.62 19.97
CA ASP A 269 5.75 13.62 18.74
C ASP A 269 6.64 12.38 18.62
N ILE A 270 6.03 11.23 18.38
CA ILE A 270 6.69 10.09 17.76
C ILE A 270 6.70 10.40 16.27
N GLU A 271 7.76 11.07 15.83
CA GLU A 271 8.04 11.27 14.41
C GLU A 271 8.07 9.89 13.74
N SER A 272 7.05 9.61 12.93
CA SER A 272 6.91 8.30 12.30
C SER A 272 7.93 8.19 11.17
N THR A 273 9.05 7.53 11.46
CA THR A 273 10.12 7.25 10.51
C THR A 273 9.77 6.03 9.64
N PHE A 274 10.41 5.92 8.47
CA PHE A 274 10.31 4.72 7.64
C PHE A 274 11.15 3.54 8.16
N THR A 275 12.20 3.82 8.93
CA THR A 275 13.14 2.81 9.44
C THR A 275 13.44 3.00 10.92
N THR A 276 13.94 1.94 11.56
CA THR A 276 14.24 1.92 13.00
C THR A 276 15.53 1.17 13.29
N ILE A 277 16.19 1.55 14.39
CA ILE A 277 17.30 0.82 15.01
C ILE A 277 16.82 -0.19 16.08
N GLY A 278 15.54 -0.14 16.44
CA GLY A 278 14.89 -1.06 17.36
C GLY A 278 14.33 -2.29 16.67
N SER A 279 13.27 -2.87 17.24
CA SER A 279 12.45 -3.88 16.55
C SER A 279 11.60 -3.23 15.47
N GLY A 280 11.67 -3.73 14.24
CA GLY A 280 10.80 -3.30 13.14
C GLY A 280 9.43 -3.97 13.17
N GLU A 281 8.62 -3.70 12.15
CA GLU A 281 7.29 -4.29 12.00
C GLU A 281 7.43 -5.81 11.75
N PRO A 282 6.77 -6.68 12.55
CA PRO A 282 6.87 -8.13 12.38
C PRO A 282 6.40 -8.60 11.00
N ILE A 283 7.06 -9.60 10.41
CA ILE A 283 6.77 -10.12 9.04
C ILE A 283 5.28 -10.33 8.79
N ALA A 284 4.57 -10.97 9.73
CA ALA A 284 3.13 -11.25 9.61
C ALA A 284 2.23 -10.00 9.49
N ARG A 285 2.72 -8.83 9.90
CA ARG A 285 2.01 -7.53 9.89
C ARG A 285 2.40 -6.65 8.69
N ARG A 286 3.31 -7.12 7.83
CA ARG A 286 3.83 -6.38 6.66
C ARG A 286 2.92 -6.39 5.42
N CYS A 287 1.68 -6.86 5.51
CA CYS A 287 0.68 -6.76 4.45
C CYS A 287 -0.75 -6.68 5.01
N GLY A 288 -1.72 -6.43 4.15
CA GLY A 288 -3.12 -6.34 4.50
C GLY A 288 -3.51 -5.04 5.19
N ARG A 289 -4.57 -5.09 6.01
CA ARG A 289 -5.05 -3.94 6.78
C ARG A 289 -4.03 -3.58 7.87
N GLN A 290 -3.89 -2.31 8.20
CA GLN A 290 -3.08 -1.88 9.34
C GLN A 290 -3.71 -2.36 10.65
N TYR A 291 -2.86 -2.48 11.67
CA TYR A 291 -3.29 -2.52 13.06
C TYR A 291 -3.60 -1.10 13.56
N SER A 292 -4.48 -0.98 14.53
CA SER A 292 -4.94 0.28 15.15
C SER A 292 -3.78 1.12 15.67
N GLY A 293 -2.85 0.51 16.44
CA GLY A 293 -1.65 1.17 16.94
C GLY A 293 -0.76 1.72 15.82
N ALA A 294 -0.60 0.97 14.73
CA ALA A 294 0.11 1.44 13.52
C ALA A 294 -0.65 2.56 12.80
N TYR A 295 -1.97 2.43 12.60
CA TYR A 295 -2.80 3.45 11.96
C TYR A 295 -2.75 4.79 12.72
N MET A 296 -2.88 4.75 14.05
CA MET A 296 -2.89 5.96 14.88
C MET A 296 -1.54 6.71 14.91
N ARG A 297 -0.41 6.01 14.78
CA ARG A 297 0.92 6.62 14.61
C ARG A 297 1.12 7.16 13.19
N ASP A 298 0.93 6.30 12.19
CA ASP A 298 1.49 6.51 10.86
C ASP A 298 0.64 7.45 9.98
N ARG A 299 -0.67 7.54 10.23
CA ARG A 299 -1.62 8.14 9.26
C ARG A 299 -1.35 9.61 8.94
N TRP A 300 -0.81 10.38 9.89
CA TRP A 300 -0.48 11.79 9.67
C TRP A 300 0.77 11.99 8.80
N SER A 301 1.56 10.95 8.58
CA SER A 301 2.80 10.95 7.78
C SER A 301 2.60 10.46 6.34
N PHE A 302 1.36 10.20 5.90
CA PHE A 302 1.07 9.79 4.52
C PHE A 302 1.11 11.01 3.57
N ASP A 303 2.31 11.42 3.20
CA ASP A 303 2.57 12.47 2.20
C ASP A 303 3.23 11.90 0.94
N LEU A 304 2.88 12.45 -0.23
CA LEU A 304 3.41 11.95 -1.51
C LEU A 304 4.89 12.29 -1.71
N SER A 305 5.39 13.45 -1.25
CA SER A 305 6.82 13.76 -1.31
C SER A 305 7.62 12.85 -0.39
N ALA A 306 7.14 12.64 0.85
CA ALA A 306 7.77 11.71 1.79
C ALA A 306 7.80 10.27 1.24
N PHE A 307 6.71 9.82 0.59
CA PHE A 307 6.65 8.48 0.00
C PHE A 307 7.57 8.35 -1.22
N SER A 308 7.67 9.36 -2.09
CA SER A 308 8.52 9.31 -3.30
C SER A 308 10.03 9.42 -3.03
N ARG A 309 10.49 9.95 -1.88
CA ARG A 309 11.93 9.93 -1.55
C ARG A 309 12.43 8.50 -1.37
N ARG A 310 13.71 8.23 -1.65
CA ARG A 310 14.32 6.95 -1.28
C ARG A 310 14.37 6.78 0.25
N THR A 311 14.26 5.54 0.71
CA THR A 311 14.43 5.19 2.13
C THR A 311 15.86 4.69 2.34
N SER A 312 16.61 5.31 3.26
CA SER A 312 17.94 4.85 3.65
C SER A 312 17.91 3.51 4.38
N GLU A 313 18.94 2.69 4.18
CA GLU A 313 19.14 1.43 4.91
C GLU A 313 19.19 1.64 6.43
N SER A 314 18.64 0.70 7.19
CA SER A 314 18.75 0.65 8.65
C SER A 314 18.66 -0.78 9.16
N ARG A 315 18.59 -0.96 10.48
CA ARG A 315 18.42 -2.29 11.09
C ARG A 315 17.15 -2.98 10.57
N ASP A 316 16.01 -2.29 10.64
CA ASP A 316 14.73 -2.81 10.13
C ASP A 316 13.73 -1.69 9.77
N ILE A 317 12.61 -2.07 9.17
CA ILE A 317 11.54 -1.17 8.69
C ILE A 317 10.39 -0.99 9.69
N THR A 318 9.66 0.12 9.57
CA THR A 318 8.47 0.44 10.39
C THR A 318 7.15 0.12 9.67
N SER A 319 6.04 0.21 10.41
CA SER A 319 4.68 0.13 9.87
C SER A 319 4.39 1.20 8.80
N LEU A 320 4.99 2.39 8.91
CA LEU A 320 4.89 3.45 7.90
C LEU A 320 5.56 3.03 6.58
N PHE A 321 6.75 2.40 6.64
CA PHE A 321 7.40 1.88 5.43
C PHE A 321 6.61 0.74 4.79
N VAL A 322 6.00 -0.14 5.59
CA VAL A 322 5.06 -1.14 5.06
C VAL A 322 3.97 -0.46 4.24
N ARG A 323 3.38 0.64 4.73
CA ARG A 323 2.35 1.39 3.98
C ARG A 323 2.89 2.04 2.71
N LYS A 324 4.08 2.64 2.76
CA LYS A 324 4.79 3.14 1.56
C LYS A 324 4.98 2.05 0.52
N SER A 325 5.36 0.84 0.93
CA SER A 325 5.60 -0.28 0.01
C SER A 325 4.30 -0.85 -0.58
N VAL A 326 3.24 -0.99 0.21
CA VAL A 326 1.91 -1.39 -0.29
C VAL A 326 1.37 -0.34 -1.28
N PHE A 327 1.57 0.95 -1.00
CA PHE A 327 1.21 2.03 -1.91
C PHE A 327 2.03 2.00 -3.21
N HIS A 328 3.34 1.75 -3.12
CA HIS A 328 4.18 1.57 -4.31
C HIS A 328 3.64 0.44 -5.20
N ALA A 329 3.28 -0.70 -4.62
CA ALA A 329 2.84 -1.86 -5.39
C ALA A 329 1.56 -1.57 -6.22
N PHE A 330 0.58 -0.86 -5.67
CA PHE A 330 -0.67 -0.53 -6.38
C PHE A 330 -0.58 0.67 -7.33
N TRP A 331 0.22 1.70 -7.03
CA TRP A 331 0.21 2.97 -7.81
C TRP A 331 1.52 3.32 -8.51
N ARG A 332 2.63 2.64 -8.16
CA ARG A 332 4.05 2.98 -8.42
C ARG A 332 4.44 4.38 -7.95
N LEU A 333 5.44 4.47 -7.09
CA LEU A 333 6.08 5.73 -6.74
C LEU A 333 7.19 6.03 -7.76
N SER A 334 7.22 7.27 -8.24
CA SER A 334 8.36 7.77 -9.02
C SER A 334 9.40 8.21 -8.01
N GLU A 335 10.40 7.36 -7.74
CA GLU A 335 11.47 7.74 -6.83
C GLU A 335 12.33 8.85 -7.46
N ASP A 336 12.62 9.87 -6.66
CA ASP A 336 13.63 10.85 -7.03
C ASP A 336 14.94 10.12 -7.31
N ARG A 337 15.54 10.40 -8.47
CA ARG A 337 16.96 10.10 -8.66
C ARG A 337 17.70 11.12 -7.81
N ASP A 338 18.19 10.69 -6.65
CA ASP A 338 19.28 11.41 -5.99
C ASP A 338 20.33 11.71 -7.05
N GLY A 339 20.82 12.95 -7.07
CA GLY A 339 21.70 13.41 -8.14
C GLY A 339 22.92 12.51 -8.23
N ASP A 340 23.03 11.75 -9.32
CA ASP A 340 24.31 11.24 -9.80
C ASP A 340 25.18 12.47 -10.09
N GLU A 341 25.93 12.94 -9.08
CA GLU A 341 27.23 13.52 -9.36
C GLU A 341 28.05 12.40 -9.99
N SER A 342 27.99 12.35 -11.32
CA SER A 342 28.94 11.64 -12.15
C SER A 342 30.33 12.19 -11.84
N MET A 343 31.01 11.60 -10.88
CA MET A 343 32.46 11.65 -10.83
C MET A 343 32.97 10.94 -12.08
N PHE A 344 33.24 11.73 -13.11
CA PHE A 344 34.06 11.32 -14.23
C PHE A 344 35.41 10.83 -13.70
N ASP A 345 35.84 9.65 -14.17
CA ASP A 345 37.22 9.23 -14.06
C ASP A 345 38.15 10.27 -14.70
N PRO A 346 39.33 10.47 -14.11
CA PRO A 346 40.56 10.68 -14.84
C PRO A 346 41.45 9.45 -14.67
N GLU A 347 41.70 8.73 -15.76
CA GLU A 347 42.69 7.67 -15.80
C GLU A 347 44.10 8.17 -15.41
N GLY A 348 44.89 7.26 -14.83
CA GLY A 348 46.32 7.23 -15.07
C GLY A 348 47.24 7.68 -13.94
N SER A 349 47.65 6.73 -13.10
CA SER A 349 49.08 6.38 -12.93
C SER A 349 49.30 5.21 -11.97
N SER A 350 50.25 4.35 -12.32
CA SER A 350 50.84 3.29 -11.48
C SER A 350 52.20 2.90 -12.09
N PRO A 351 53.12 2.22 -11.39
CA PRO A 351 53.13 1.89 -9.94
C PRO A 351 54.41 2.38 -9.21
N GLY A 352 54.43 2.29 -7.88
CA GLY A 352 55.62 2.50 -7.04
C GLY A 352 55.75 1.43 -5.98
N SER A 353 56.72 0.52 -6.14
CA SER A 353 56.94 -0.62 -5.25
C SER A 353 57.48 -0.24 -3.87
N GLN A 354 57.07 -0.94 -2.81
CA GLN A 354 58.00 -1.48 -1.80
C GLN A 354 57.35 -2.62 -0.98
N THR A 355 58.17 -3.28 -0.16
CA THR A 355 58.09 -4.74 0.06
C THR A 355 58.17 -5.09 1.54
N ARG A 356 57.64 -6.27 1.90
CA ARG A 356 57.84 -7.02 3.18
C ARG A 356 56.99 -6.53 4.37
N GLU A 357 56.70 -7.34 5.39
CA GLU A 357 57.20 -8.71 5.73
C GLU A 357 56.08 -9.58 6.35
N SER A 358 56.36 -10.87 6.56
CA SER A 358 55.41 -11.89 7.04
C SER A 358 55.04 -11.75 8.52
N ASP A 359 53.92 -12.35 8.93
CA ASP A 359 53.96 -13.43 9.95
C ASP A 359 52.71 -14.33 9.92
N GLN A 360 52.86 -15.56 10.41
CA GLN A 360 51.85 -16.65 10.35
C GLN A 360 51.52 -17.17 11.79
N PRO A 361 50.63 -18.18 11.98
CA PRO A 361 49.54 -18.12 12.96
C PRO A 361 49.89 -18.77 14.32
N PRO A 362 48.87 -18.95 15.19
CA PRO A 362 48.60 -20.34 15.57
C PRO A 362 47.10 -20.74 15.64
N GLU A 363 46.85 -21.92 15.08
CA GLU A 363 46.10 -23.08 15.61
C GLU A 363 44.66 -22.96 16.17
N ALA A 364 43.86 -23.95 15.77
CA ALA A 364 42.52 -24.24 16.28
C ALA A 364 42.56 -25.06 17.58
N PRO A 365 41.39 -25.33 18.17
CA PRO A 365 41.02 -26.75 18.21
C PRO A 365 39.60 -27.04 17.71
N THR A 366 39.47 -28.11 16.92
CA THR A 366 38.29 -28.98 16.88
C THR A 366 38.24 -29.79 18.19
N SER A 367 37.11 -30.28 18.73
CA SER A 367 35.73 -30.45 18.22
C SER A 367 34.72 -30.05 19.35
N GLU A 368 33.42 -30.35 19.40
CA GLU A 368 32.56 -31.30 18.66
C GLU A 368 31.06 -30.91 18.66
N SER A 369 30.22 -31.85 18.22
CA SER A 369 28.75 -31.83 18.10
C SER A 369 27.93 -31.77 19.39
N GLY A 370 26.66 -31.30 19.33
CA GLY A 370 25.62 -31.89 20.18
C GLY A 370 24.36 -31.10 20.55
N GLU A 371 24.30 -29.77 20.43
CA GLU A 371 23.21 -28.98 21.06
C GLU A 371 21.99 -28.63 20.19
N SER A 372 21.95 -29.06 18.91
CA SER A 372 20.77 -28.86 18.05
C SER A 372 19.48 -29.44 18.67
N ALA A 373 19.57 -30.67 19.20
CA ALA A 373 18.43 -31.43 19.69
C ALA A 373 17.72 -30.87 20.95
N ARG A 374 18.22 -29.77 21.54
CA ARG A 374 17.62 -29.15 22.74
C ARG A 374 16.90 -27.82 22.47
N ARG A 375 17.21 -27.12 21.37
CA ARG A 375 16.49 -25.89 20.97
C ARG A 375 15.27 -26.17 20.08
N ASP A 376 15.32 -27.26 19.31
CA ASP A 376 14.21 -27.68 18.44
C ASP A 376 12.91 -27.93 19.24
N ASN A 377 13.01 -28.40 20.49
CA ASN A 377 11.87 -28.74 21.34
C ASN A 377 11.14 -27.51 21.95
N ASP A 378 11.82 -26.36 22.07
CA ASP A 378 11.23 -25.11 22.59
C ASP A 378 10.56 -24.27 21.49
N ASN A 379 11.07 -24.32 20.24
CA ASN A 379 10.37 -23.72 19.10
C ASN A 379 9.08 -24.49 18.79
N GLN A 380 9.10 -25.83 18.88
CA GLN A 380 7.93 -26.67 18.64
C GLN A 380 6.78 -26.40 19.64
N ARG A 381 7.09 -25.95 20.87
CA ARG A 381 6.07 -25.45 21.83
C ARG A 381 5.41 -24.13 21.40
N ARG A 382 6.13 -23.26 20.67
CA ARG A 382 5.58 -21.97 20.17
C ARG A 382 4.75 -22.14 18.90
N GLU A 383 5.05 -23.13 18.08
CA GLU A 383 4.24 -23.49 16.90
C GLU A 383 2.83 -23.94 17.32
N VAL A 384 2.72 -24.78 18.36
CA VAL A 384 1.42 -25.21 18.93
C VAL A 384 0.60 -24.03 19.47
N GLU A 385 1.24 -23.00 20.03
CA GLU A 385 0.56 -21.81 20.53
C GLU A 385 0.17 -20.83 19.41
N SER A 386 0.90 -20.83 18.29
CA SER A 386 0.51 -20.20 17.02
C SER A 386 -0.76 -20.85 16.44
N ASP A 387 -0.80 -22.18 16.42
CA ASP A 387 -1.90 -22.93 15.79
C ASP A 387 -3.21 -22.81 16.58
N LYS A 388 -3.12 -22.61 17.91
CA LYS A 388 -4.28 -22.23 18.73
C LYS A 388 -4.89 -20.88 18.32
N LYS A 389 -4.06 -19.88 17.97
CA LYS A 389 -4.55 -18.57 17.46
C LYS A 389 -5.10 -18.65 16.02
N LYS A 390 -4.73 -19.67 15.22
CA LYS A 390 -5.33 -19.89 13.89
C LYS A 390 -6.78 -20.36 14.01
N LEU A 391 -7.09 -21.24 14.96
CA LEU A 391 -8.47 -21.69 15.24
C LEU A 391 -9.40 -20.52 15.67
N GLU A 392 -8.90 -19.60 16.50
CA GLU A 392 -9.65 -18.38 16.90
C GLU A 392 -9.91 -17.42 15.71
N GLN A 393 -9.08 -17.47 14.66
CA GLN A 393 -9.33 -16.74 13.40
C GLN A 393 -10.35 -17.46 12.50
N GLU A 394 -10.44 -18.79 12.59
CA GLU A 394 -11.42 -19.61 11.86
C GLU A 394 -12.84 -19.44 12.42
N GLU A 395 -12.99 -19.27 13.74
CA GLU A 395 -14.29 -18.92 14.34
C GLU A 395 -14.79 -17.53 13.92
N ARG A 396 -13.91 -16.53 13.73
CA ARG A 396 -14.29 -15.22 13.16
C ARG A 396 -14.74 -15.31 11.70
N ASN A 397 -14.18 -16.25 10.92
CA ASN A 397 -14.67 -16.51 9.57
C ASN A 397 -16.11 -17.08 9.57
N SER A 398 -16.54 -17.75 10.65
CA SER A 398 -17.92 -18.23 10.83
C SER A 398 -18.93 -17.11 11.15
N GLU A 399 -18.48 -15.96 11.66
CA GLU A 399 -19.37 -14.82 11.92
C GLU A 399 -19.58 -13.94 10.67
N GLU A 400 -18.57 -13.77 9.80
CA GLU A 400 -18.79 -13.20 8.45
C GLU A 400 -19.81 -14.05 7.65
N GLU A 401 -19.83 -15.38 7.84
CA GLU A 401 -20.83 -16.27 7.25
C GLU A 401 -22.27 -16.00 7.75
N LYS A 402 -22.47 -15.51 8.98
CA LYS A 402 -23.81 -15.12 9.45
C LYS A 402 -24.30 -13.81 8.83
N THR A 403 -23.41 -12.94 8.37
CA THR A 403 -23.82 -11.76 7.56
C THR A 403 -24.28 -12.10 6.13
N ALA A 404 -24.41 -13.38 5.78
CA ALA A 404 -25.30 -13.86 4.72
C ALA A 404 -26.80 -13.55 4.97
N THR A 405 -27.17 -13.13 6.19
CA THR A 405 -28.53 -12.78 6.66
C THR A 405 -29.47 -12.02 5.71
N SER A 406 -28.97 -11.04 4.94
CA SER A 406 -29.81 -9.97 4.37
C SER A 406 -29.62 -9.75 2.85
N LEU A 407 -29.35 -10.84 2.14
CA LEU A 407 -29.29 -10.88 0.67
C LEU A 407 -30.47 -11.70 0.15
N GLU A 408 -31.64 -11.07 -0.02
CA GLU A 408 -32.78 -11.67 -0.73
C GLU A 408 -33.19 -10.84 -1.97
N CYS A 409 -33.26 -11.54 -3.11
CA CYS A 409 -34.02 -11.20 -4.34
C CYS A 409 -33.57 -9.94 -5.14
N TYR A 410 -32.97 -10.00 -6.34
CA TYR A 410 -33.30 -10.85 -7.50
C TYR A 410 -32.17 -10.93 -8.56
N GLU A 411 -32.24 -11.97 -9.39
CA GLU A 411 -31.48 -12.24 -10.63
C GLU A 411 -32.00 -11.38 -11.82
N THR A 412 -31.50 -11.40 -13.08
CA THR A 412 -30.55 -12.28 -13.81
C THR A 412 -29.96 -11.54 -15.03
N GLY A 413 -28.78 -11.99 -15.52
CA GLY A 413 -28.47 -11.97 -16.96
C GLY A 413 -27.59 -10.85 -17.53
N GLU A 414 -26.26 -11.00 -17.47
CA GLU A 414 -25.34 -10.46 -18.49
C GLU A 414 -23.92 -11.08 -18.39
N ILE A 415 -23.74 -12.33 -18.88
CA ILE A 415 -22.41 -13.00 -18.94
C ILE A 415 -22.16 -13.58 -20.33
N LYS A 416 -22.17 -12.72 -21.36
CA LYS A 416 -21.76 -13.13 -22.72
C LYS A 416 -21.02 -12.09 -23.56
N TRP A 417 -20.76 -10.88 -23.04
CA TRP A 417 -20.14 -9.79 -23.80
C TRP A 417 -18.66 -9.50 -23.46
N LEU A 418 -18.13 -9.98 -22.33
CA LEU A 418 -16.83 -9.54 -21.80
C LEU A 418 -15.60 -10.38 -22.20
N ILE A 419 -15.76 -11.40 -23.05
CA ILE A 419 -14.61 -12.19 -23.57
C ILE A 419 -13.99 -11.55 -24.84
N VAL A 420 -14.67 -10.61 -25.49
CA VAL A 420 -14.20 -10.01 -26.76
C VAL A 420 -13.25 -8.82 -26.54
N SER A 421 -13.40 -8.05 -25.47
CA SER A 421 -12.64 -6.79 -25.26
C SER A 421 -11.17 -6.99 -24.87
N ALA A 422 -10.80 -8.13 -24.28
CA ALA A 422 -9.42 -8.39 -23.86
C ALA A 422 -8.44 -8.56 -25.05
N ALA A 423 -8.93 -8.90 -26.23
CA ALA A 423 -8.12 -9.09 -27.43
C ALA A 423 -7.76 -7.78 -28.15
N PHE A 424 -8.46 -6.68 -27.89
CA PHE A 424 -8.33 -5.45 -28.69
C PHE A 424 -7.25 -4.48 -28.21
N VAL A 425 -6.88 -4.52 -26.92
CA VAL A 425 -5.88 -3.61 -26.33
C VAL A 425 -4.44 -3.97 -26.73
N GLY A 426 -4.17 -5.24 -27.05
CA GLY A 426 -2.84 -5.69 -27.48
C GLY A 426 -2.47 -5.33 -28.93
N ALA A 427 -3.46 -5.14 -29.82
CA ALA A 427 -3.21 -4.90 -31.24
C ALA A 427 -2.93 -3.43 -31.60
N ALA A 428 -3.37 -2.48 -30.76
CA ALA A 428 -3.30 -1.05 -31.07
C ALA A 428 -1.90 -0.42 -30.95
N ARG A 429 -0.93 -1.09 -30.29
CA ARG A 429 0.43 -0.56 -30.08
C ARG A 429 1.46 -0.90 -31.17
N CYS A 430 1.17 -1.81 -32.09
CA CYS A 430 2.15 -2.26 -33.11
C CYS A 430 1.92 -1.73 -34.54
N ASN A 431 0.83 -0.99 -34.83
CA ASN A 431 0.45 -0.64 -36.21
C ASN A 431 0.52 0.85 -36.59
N ILE A 432 1.03 1.72 -35.71
CA ILE A 432 1.13 3.18 -35.97
C ILE A 432 2.51 3.59 -36.52
N SER A 433 3.55 2.75 -36.40
CA SER A 433 4.91 3.06 -36.89
C SER A 433 5.20 2.67 -38.35
N ALA A 434 4.22 2.10 -39.08
CA ALA A 434 4.45 1.49 -40.40
C ALA A 434 3.69 2.15 -41.57
N LYS A 435 3.06 3.32 -41.37
CA LYS A 435 2.18 3.95 -42.38
C LYS A 435 2.45 5.43 -42.70
N VAL A 436 3.65 5.92 -42.40
CA VAL A 436 4.06 7.33 -42.65
C VAL A 436 5.06 7.47 -43.83
N ASN A 437 5.54 6.36 -44.43
CA ASN A 437 6.59 6.39 -45.46
C ASN A 437 6.16 6.01 -46.89
N GLU A 438 4.86 5.79 -47.17
CA GLU A 438 4.33 5.55 -48.53
C GLU A 438 3.27 6.59 -48.89
N SER A 439 3.68 7.85 -49.05
CA SER A 439 2.89 8.94 -49.66
C SER A 439 3.78 10.09 -50.13
N ARG A 440 4.88 9.76 -50.82
CA ARG A 440 5.73 10.68 -51.59
C ARG A 440 6.44 9.93 -52.73
N GLU A 441 5.70 9.70 -53.81
CA GLU A 441 6.15 9.74 -55.22
C GLU A 441 4.91 9.68 -56.14
#